data_AF-A0A2H6MY05-F1
#
_entry.id   AF-A0A2H6MY05-F1
#
_cell.length_a   1.000
_cell.length_b   1.000
_cell.length_c   1.000
_cell.angle_alpha   90.00
_cell.angle_beta   90.00
_cell.angle_gamma   90.00
#
_symmetry.space_group_name_H-M   'P 1'
#
loop_
_entity.id
_entity.type
_entity.pdbx_description
1 polymer ?
#
loop_
_entity_poly.entity_id
_entity_poly.type
_entity_poly.pdbx_seq_one_letter_code
_entity_poly.pdbx_strand_id
1 'polypeptide(L)'
;MDQKIIDKNKETEEALTHLEMNRASYYLRFQNVEEDKEENLALVMAEIVAELLQREKNEIINELDDVYRVFTSYARRHRLPCKVHIRFARRQVKDIIYKISRDEVIKYKGREIMLKQVPRRIREQQKDYQFITNYLNKKNISLR
;
A
#
# COMPACT_ATOMS: atom_id res chain seq x y z
N MET A 1 -40.20 -3.93 5.24
CA MET A 1 -39.14 -4.94 5.47
C MET A 1 -37.85 -4.54 4.80
N ASP A 2 -37.91 -3.85 3.65
CA ASP A 2 -36.74 -3.48 2.84
C ASP A 2 -35.80 -2.49 3.53
N GLN A 3 -36.31 -1.49 4.26
CA GLN A 3 -35.44 -0.53 4.97
C GLN A 3 -34.53 -1.20 5.99
N LYS A 4 -35.07 -2.17 6.75
CA LYS A 4 -34.30 -2.93 7.75
C LYS A 4 -33.22 -3.82 7.12
N ILE A 5 -33.43 -4.25 5.87
CA ILE A 5 -32.44 -5.01 5.09
C ILE A 5 -31.36 -4.07 4.57
N ILE A 6 -31.75 -2.89 4.05
CA ILE A 6 -30.82 -1.86 3.58
C ILE A 6 -29.90 -1.39 4.73
N ASP A 7 -30.46 -1.10 5.90
CA ASP A 7 -29.70 -0.63 7.06
C ASP A 7 -28.71 -1.71 7.55
N LYS A 8 -29.15 -2.97 7.65
CA LYS A 8 -28.26 -4.10 7.97
C LYS A 8 -27.15 -4.29 6.95
N ASN A 9 -27.45 -4.18 5.66
CA ASN A 9 -26.44 -4.30 4.60
C ASN A 9 -25.40 -3.19 4.73
N LYS A 10 -25.84 -1.96 5.04
CA LYS A 10 -24.94 -0.83 5.29
C LYS A 10 -24.01 -1.08 6.48
N GLU A 11 -24.55 -1.53 7.61
CA GLU A 11 -23.75 -1.88 8.80
C GLU A 11 -22.71 -2.96 8.47
N THR A 12 -23.10 -3.99 7.70
CA THR A 12 -22.16 -5.05 7.30
C THR A 12 -21.06 -4.56 6.36
N GLU A 13 -21.38 -3.66 5.42
CA GLU A 13 -20.39 -3.06 4.51
C GLU A 13 -19.41 -2.14 5.26
N GLU A 14 -19.91 -1.37 6.24
CA GLU A 14 -19.07 -0.54 7.12
C GLU A 14 -18.13 -1.41 7.96
N ALA A 15 -18.63 -2.49 8.57
CA ALA A 15 -17.82 -3.44 9.34
C ALA A 15 -16.75 -4.12 8.46
N LEU A 16 -17.11 -4.52 7.24
CA LEU A 16 -16.20 -5.11 6.28
C LEU A 16 -15.10 -4.12 5.87
N THR A 17 -15.47 -2.86 5.63
CA THR A 17 -14.52 -1.77 5.33
C THR A 17 -13.53 -1.57 6.48
N HIS A 18 -14.01 -1.54 7.73
CA HIS A 18 -13.15 -1.40 8.90
C HIS A 18 -12.16 -2.57 9.05
N LEU A 19 -12.61 -3.80 8.81
CA LEU A 19 -11.73 -4.98 8.81
C LEU A 19 -10.69 -4.92 7.68
N GLU A 20 -11.08 -4.50 6.47
CA GLU A 20 -10.16 -4.30 5.36
C GLU A 20 -9.11 -3.22 5.67
N MET A 21 -9.50 -2.12 6.32
CA MET A 21 -8.57 -1.07 6.77
C MET A 21 -7.59 -1.60 7.80
N ASN A 22 -8.09 -2.32 8.81
CA ASN A 22 -7.25 -2.89 9.86
C ASN A 22 -6.24 -3.88 9.29
N ARG A 23 -6.67 -4.74 8.37
CA ARG A 23 -5.75 -5.63 7.66
C ARG A 23 -4.74 -4.83 6.85
N ALA A 24 -5.18 -3.90 6.01
CA ALA A 24 -4.31 -3.06 5.19
C ALA A 24 -3.35 -2.19 6.00
N SER A 25 -3.63 -1.97 7.28
CA SER A 25 -2.74 -1.20 8.16
C SER A 25 -1.37 -1.86 8.38
N TYR A 26 -1.25 -3.17 8.15
CA TYR A 26 0.01 -3.91 8.23
C TYR A 26 0.68 -4.15 6.88
N TYR A 27 -0.06 -3.94 5.79
CA TYR A 27 0.44 -4.20 4.44
C TYR A 27 0.94 -2.94 3.75
N LEU A 28 2.08 -3.06 3.07
CA LEU A 28 2.55 -2.07 2.11
C LEU A 28 2.72 -2.72 0.74
N ARG A 29 2.26 -2.02 -0.30
CA ARG A 29 2.31 -2.52 -1.68
C ARG A 29 3.31 -1.71 -2.48
N PHE A 30 4.33 -2.39 -2.97
CA PHE A 30 5.35 -1.84 -3.84
C PHE A 30 5.00 -2.16 -5.29
N GLN A 31 5.10 -1.17 -6.15
CA GLN A 31 4.94 -1.33 -7.60
C GLN A 31 6.27 -0.98 -8.28
N ASN A 32 6.51 -1.61 -9.43
CA ASN A 32 7.69 -1.36 -10.28
C ASN A 32 9.02 -1.88 -9.68
N VAL A 33 8.94 -2.92 -8.84
CA VAL A 33 10.13 -3.65 -8.38
C VAL A 33 10.57 -4.60 -9.50
N GLU A 34 11.83 -4.55 -9.91
CA GLU A 34 12.39 -5.44 -10.93
C GLU A 34 12.21 -6.93 -10.56
N GLU A 35 12.19 -7.78 -11.58
CA GLU A 35 11.92 -9.22 -11.47
C GLU A 35 13.08 -10.01 -12.07
N ASP A 36 13.94 -10.55 -11.23
CA ASP A 36 14.91 -11.58 -11.60
C ASP A 36 14.38 -12.99 -11.28
N LYS A 37 14.84 -14.00 -12.04
CA LYS A 37 14.32 -15.38 -11.99
C LYS A 37 14.67 -16.14 -10.71
N GLU A 38 15.74 -15.73 -10.03
CA GLU A 38 16.29 -16.40 -8.83
C GLU A 38 16.33 -15.48 -7.60
N GLU A 39 15.42 -14.51 -7.52
CA GLU A 39 15.39 -13.59 -6.39
C GLU A 39 14.83 -14.23 -5.13
N ASN A 40 15.56 -14.06 -4.03
CA ASN A 40 14.95 -14.11 -2.72
C ASN A 40 14.23 -12.77 -2.46
N LEU A 41 12.92 -12.77 -2.70
CA LEU A 41 12.08 -11.58 -2.59
C LEU A 41 12.18 -10.91 -1.20
N ALA A 42 12.32 -11.70 -0.13
CA ALA A 42 12.44 -11.16 1.22
C ALA A 42 13.74 -10.37 1.39
N LEU A 43 14.86 -10.86 0.85
CA LEU A 43 16.15 -10.18 0.93
C LEU A 43 16.17 -8.89 0.09
N VAL A 44 15.61 -8.94 -1.13
CA VAL A 44 15.52 -7.76 -2.01
C VAL A 44 14.67 -6.67 -1.36
N MET A 45 13.52 -7.03 -0.80
CA MET A 45 12.66 -6.06 -0.12
C MET A 45 13.25 -5.56 1.19
N ALA A 46 13.93 -6.42 1.94
CA ALA A 46 14.64 -6.01 3.15
C ALA A 46 15.75 -5.00 2.85
N GLU A 47 16.49 -5.19 1.75
CA GLU A 47 17.49 -4.23 1.27
C GLU A 47 16.86 -2.88 0.94
N ILE A 48 15.78 -2.86 0.16
CA ILE A 48 15.08 -1.61 -0.19
C ILE A 48 14.59 -0.88 1.06
N VAL A 49 13.99 -1.60 2.01
CA VAL A 49 13.46 -1.00 3.24
C VAL A 49 14.59 -0.57 4.19
N ALA A 50 15.69 -1.31 4.25
CA ALA A 50 16.86 -0.95 5.03
C ALA A 50 17.52 0.34 4.50
N GLU A 51 17.62 0.48 3.18
CA GLU A 51 18.10 1.71 2.53
C GLU A 51 17.18 2.90 2.85
N LEU A 52 15.87 2.72 2.78
CA LEU A 52 14.88 3.76 3.10
C LEU A 52 14.90 4.21 4.55
N LEU A 53 15.11 3.27 5.48
CA LEU A 53 15.10 3.54 6.92
C LEU A 53 16.50 3.81 7.48
N GLN A 54 17.55 3.68 6.64
CA GLN A 54 18.96 3.74 7.05
C GLN A 54 19.27 2.81 8.24
N ARG A 55 18.75 1.57 8.19
CA ARG A 55 18.92 0.54 9.22
C ARG A 55 19.66 -0.68 8.69
N GLU A 56 20.06 -1.57 9.59
CA GLU A 56 20.65 -2.85 9.19
C GLU A 56 19.63 -3.79 8.54
N LYS A 57 20.06 -4.51 7.50
CA LYS A 57 19.22 -5.47 6.75
C LYS A 57 18.64 -6.56 7.67
N ASN A 58 19.41 -7.03 8.64
CA ASN A 58 19.02 -8.12 9.53
C ASN A 58 17.86 -7.75 10.46
N GLU A 59 17.83 -6.51 10.95
CA GLU A 59 16.71 -6.02 11.76
C GLU A 59 15.42 -6.00 10.96
N ILE A 60 15.48 -5.51 9.73
CA ILE A 60 14.32 -5.43 8.84
C ILE A 60 13.78 -6.82 8.52
N ILE A 61 14.64 -7.80 8.22
CA ILE A 61 14.21 -9.18 7.94
C ILE A 61 13.35 -9.73 9.09
N ASN A 62 13.72 -9.46 10.34
CA ASN A 62 12.96 -9.89 11.52
C ASN A 62 11.63 -9.14 11.70
N GLU A 63 11.51 -7.93 11.15
CA GLU A 63 10.26 -7.15 11.16
C GLU A 63 9.32 -7.50 9.98
N LEU A 64 9.82 -8.22 8.97
CA LEU A 64 9.03 -8.71 7.84
C LEU A 64 8.36 -10.04 8.21
N ASP A 65 7.03 -10.05 8.18
CA ASP A 65 6.25 -11.27 8.40
C ASP A 65 6.11 -12.06 7.08
N ASP A 66 5.41 -11.47 6.11
CA ASP A 66 5.09 -12.12 4.84
C ASP A 66 5.48 -11.19 3.69
N VAL A 67 6.16 -11.75 2.68
CA VAL A 67 6.50 -11.03 1.46
C VAL A 67 6.13 -11.88 0.25
N TYR A 68 5.29 -11.35 -0.64
CA TYR A 68 4.87 -12.08 -1.84
C TYR A 68 4.57 -11.16 -3.02
N ARG A 69 4.76 -11.70 -4.24
CA ARG A 69 4.34 -11.06 -5.48
C ARG A 69 2.86 -11.34 -5.77
N VAL A 70 2.16 -10.33 -6.24
CA VAL A 70 0.76 -10.43 -6.66
C VAL A 70 0.71 -10.52 -8.18
N PHE A 71 0.47 -11.73 -8.66
CA PHE A 71 0.30 -12.02 -10.07
C PHE A 71 -1.11 -11.63 -10.51
N THR A 72 -1.20 -10.62 -11.37
CA THR A 72 -2.47 -10.23 -12.01
C THR A 72 -2.41 -10.56 -13.49
N SER A 73 -3.54 -10.95 -14.07
CA SER A 73 -3.65 -11.17 -15.54
C SER A 73 -3.25 -9.91 -16.31
N TYR A 74 -3.58 -8.74 -15.78
CA TYR A 74 -3.18 -7.44 -16.33
C TYR A 74 -1.66 -7.29 -16.45
N ALA A 75 -0.92 -7.54 -15.36
CA ALA A 75 0.54 -7.43 -15.38
C ALA A 75 1.17 -8.37 -16.42
N ARG A 76 0.67 -9.61 -16.51
CA ARG A 76 1.12 -10.59 -17.52
C ARG A 76 0.82 -10.13 -18.95
N ARG A 77 -0.40 -9.64 -19.22
CA ARG A 77 -0.80 -9.18 -20.56
C ARG A 77 0.01 -7.98 -21.03
N HIS A 78 0.33 -7.07 -20.13
CA HIS A 78 1.05 -5.83 -20.44
C HIS A 78 2.56 -5.89 -20.17
N ARG A 79 3.10 -7.07 -19.81
CA ARG A 79 4.53 -7.27 -19.47
C ARG A 79 5.03 -6.25 -18.43
N LEU A 80 4.21 -5.96 -17.43
CA LEU A 80 4.54 -5.06 -16.34
C LEU A 80 5.07 -5.86 -15.14
N PRO A 81 6.04 -5.30 -14.39
CA PRO A 81 6.46 -5.91 -13.12
C PRO A 81 5.27 -6.08 -12.17
N CYS A 82 5.20 -7.25 -11.53
CA CYS A 82 4.16 -7.55 -10.55
C CYS A 82 4.32 -6.67 -9.31
N LYS A 83 3.22 -6.50 -8.59
CA LYS A 83 3.24 -5.78 -7.32
C LYS A 83 3.79 -6.68 -6.23
N VAL A 84 4.59 -6.14 -5.33
CA VAL A 84 5.06 -6.84 -4.14
C VAL A 84 4.24 -6.37 -2.95
N HIS A 85 3.68 -7.31 -2.19
CA HIS A 85 3.00 -7.05 -0.93
C HIS A 85 3.90 -7.48 0.21
N ILE A 86 4.10 -6.57 1.15
CA ILE A 86 4.84 -6.81 2.39
C ILE A 86 3.87 -6.68 3.56
N ARG A 87 3.82 -7.67 4.45
CA ARG A 87 3.26 -7.55 5.79
C ARG A 87 4.39 -7.24 6.77
N PHE A 88 4.25 -6.15 7.50
CA PHE A 88 5.14 -5.83 8.62
C PHE A 88 4.56 -6.34 9.93
N ALA A 89 5.42 -6.82 10.83
CA ALA A 89 5.05 -7.17 12.19
C ALA A 89 4.54 -5.94 12.98
N ARG A 90 5.12 -4.77 12.72
CA ARG A 90 4.79 -3.50 13.39
C ARG A 90 4.17 -2.50 12.41
N ARG A 91 2.97 -2.02 12.72
CA ARG A 91 2.29 -0.96 11.95
C ARG A 91 3.10 0.34 11.87
N GLN A 92 3.86 0.67 12.91
CA GLN A 92 4.64 1.92 13.00
C GLN A 92 5.67 2.04 11.87
N VAL A 93 6.31 0.93 11.49
CA VAL A 93 7.33 0.89 10.42
C VAL A 93 6.73 1.33 9.09
N LYS A 94 5.54 0.81 8.76
CA LYS A 94 4.79 1.18 7.56
C LYS A 94 4.45 2.68 7.54
N ASP A 95 4.03 3.24 8.67
CA ASP A 95 3.64 4.66 8.76
C ASP A 95 4.87 5.59 8.63
N ILE A 96 6.04 5.17 9.10
CA ILE A 96 7.32 5.89 8.91
C ILE A 96 7.73 5.87 7.43
N ILE A 97 7.77 4.68 6.80
CA ILE A 97 8.11 4.54 5.37
C ILE A 97 7.18 5.41 4.52
N TYR A 98 5.90 5.45 4.88
CA TYR A 98 4.94 6.26 4.16
C TYR A 98 5.20 7.77 4.29
N LYS A 99 5.57 8.27 5.48
CA LYS A 99 5.97 9.67 5.65
C LYS A 99 7.18 10.02 4.78
N ILE A 100 8.20 9.17 4.77
CA ILE A 100 9.40 9.35 3.94
C ILE A 100 9.02 9.37 2.45
N SER A 101 8.18 8.45 2.00
CA SER A 101 7.74 8.37 0.61
C SER A 101 6.90 9.56 0.12
N ARG A 102 6.38 10.39 1.02
CA ARG A 102 5.67 11.62 0.66
C ARG A 102 6.65 12.74 0.32
N ASP A 103 7.80 12.77 0.98
CA ASP A 103 8.80 13.82 0.84
C ASP A 103 9.86 13.45 -0.22
N GLU A 104 10.18 12.16 -0.34
CA GLU A 104 11.22 11.65 -1.25
C GLU A 104 10.71 10.59 -2.23
N VAL A 105 11.23 10.65 -3.46
CA VAL A 105 10.97 9.63 -4.48
C VAL A 105 11.87 8.43 -4.24
N ILE A 106 11.27 7.30 -3.89
CA ILE A 106 11.98 6.04 -3.66
C ILE A 106 12.50 5.52 -5.00
N LYS A 107 13.83 5.50 -5.15
CA LYS A 107 14.52 4.93 -6.30
C LYS A 107 15.27 3.67 -5.89
N TYR A 108 15.09 2.59 -6.65
CA TYR A 108 15.87 1.36 -6.49
C TYR A 108 16.33 0.89 -7.85
N LYS A 109 17.62 0.56 -8.00
CA LYS A 109 18.25 0.18 -9.28
C LYS A 109 17.91 1.16 -10.44
N GLY A 110 17.78 2.45 -10.13
CA GLY A 110 17.46 3.49 -11.13
C GLY A 110 15.98 3.58 -11.55
N ARG A 111 15.08 2.76 -11.00
CA ARG A 111 13.63 2.88 -11.22
C ARG A 111 12.93 3.46 -10.00
N GLU A 112 11.91 4.27 -10.28
CA GLU A 112 11.03 4.80 -9.24
C GLU A 112 10.04 3.73 -8.79
N ILE A 113 10.04 3.47 -7.49
CA ILE A 113 9.12 2.57 -6.82
C ILE A 113 7.93 3.39 -6.34
N MET A 114 6.72 2.95 -6.70
CA MET A 114 5.49 3.60 -6.25
C MET A 114 4.79 2.76 -5.18
N LEU A 115 4.41 3.40 -4.07
CA LEU A 115 3.68 2.77 -2.97
C LEU A 115 2.16 2.88 -3.15
N LYS A 116 1.43 1.81 -2.85
CA LYS A 116 -0.05 1.79 -2.81
C LYS A 116 -0.56 1.29 -1.46
N GLN A 117 -1.31 2.14 -0.77
CA GLN A 117 -1.85 1.85 0.57
C GLN A 117 -3.30 1.36 0.53
N VAL A 118 -4.15 2.03 -0.24
CA VAL A 118 -5.60 1.99 -0.04
C VAL A 118 -6.23 0.73 -0.69
N PRO A 119 -7.03 -0.06 0.06
CA PRO A 119 -7.93 -1.07 -0.50
C PRO A 119 -8.84 -0.52 -1.60
N ARG A 120 -9.27 -1.40 -2.50
CA ARG A 120 -10.02 -0.96 -3.69
C ARG A 120 -11.34 -0.27 -3.34
N ARG A 121 -12.13 -0.84 -2.42
CA ARG A 121 -13.43 -0.30 -2.00
C ARG A 121 -13.31 1.12 -1.48
N ILE A 122 -12.36 1.35 -0.58
CA ILE A 122 -12.09 2.67 0.01
C ILE A 122 -11.61 3.65 -1.05
N ARG A 123 -10.76 3.21 -1.98
CA ARG A 123 -10.31 4.06 -3.08
C ARG A 123 -11.46 4.47 -4.00
N GLU A 124 -12.44 3.59 -4.22
CA GLU A 124 -13.63 3.90 -5.00
C GLU A 124 -14.51 4.91 -4.27
N GLN A 125 -14.78 4.70 -2.98
CA GLN A 125 -15.51 5.67 -2.14
C GLN A 125 -14.82 7.04 -2.10
N GLN A 126 -13.50 7.10 -2.01
CA GLN A 126 -12.74 8.36 -2.00
C GLN A 126 -12.86 9.14 -3.31
N LYS A 127 -13.08 8.47 -4.45
CA LYS A 127 -13.28 9.17 -5.73
C LYS A 127 -14.57 9.98 -5.74
N ASP A 128 -15.60 9.50 -5.05
CA ASP A 128 -16.90 10.19 -4.99
C ASP A 128 -16.77 11.56 -4.30
N TYR A 129 -15.81 11.71 -3.38
CA TYR A 129 -15.52 12.95 -2.67
C TYR A 129 -14.41 13.81 -3.31
N GLN A 130 -13.89 13.42 -4.48
CA GLN A 130 -12.76 14.12 -5.13
C GLN A 130 -13.08 15.59 -5.44
N PHE A 131 -14.36 15.92 -5.67
CA PHE A 131 -14.81 17.29 -5.88
C PHE A 131 -14.54 18.19 -4.67
N ILE A 132 -14.67 17.68 -3.44
CA ILE A 132 -14.40 18.41 -2.20
C ILE A 132 -12.92 18.71 -2.10
N THR A 133 -12.07 17.70 -2.33
CA THR A 133 -10.61 17.87 -2.32
C THR A 133 -10.16 18.92 -3.33
N ASN A 134 -10.70 18.88 -4.54
CA ASN A 134 -10.41 19.87 -5.58
C ASN A 134 -10.84 21.29 -5.16
N TYR A 135 -11.98 21.42 -4.50
CA TYR A 135 -12.46 22.70 -3.99
C TYR A 135 -11.60 23.26 -2.85
N LEU A 136 -11.21 22.42 -1.90
CA LEU A 136 -10.37 22.81 -0.76
C LEU A 136 -8.95 23.16 -1.19
N ASN A 137 -8.38 22.41 -2.14
CA ASN A 137 -7.08 22.72 -2.74
C ASN A 137 -7.08 24.09 -3.42
N LYS A 138 -8.15 24.45 -4.14
CA LYS A 138 -8.31 25.79 -4.73
C LYS A 138 -8.33 26.91 -3.69
N LYS A 139 -8.77 26.61 -2.47
CA LYS A 139 -8.77 27.55 -1.33
C LYS A 139 -7.48 27.53 -0.51
N ASN A 140 -6.45 26.78 -0.94
CA ASN A 140 -5.22 26.53 -0.18
C ASN A 140 -5.46 25.95 1.23
N ILE A 141 -6.60 25.28 1.44
CA ILE A 141 -6.90 24.58 2.68
C ILE A 141 -6.30 23.17 2.56
N SER A 142 -5.21 22.94 3.28
CA SER A 142 -4.56 21.63 3.30
C SER A 142 -5.39 20.65 4.13
N LEU A 143 -5.88 19.59 3.48
CA LEU A 143 -6.33 18.37 4.15
C LEU A 143 -5.07 17.59 4.55
N ARG A 144 -4.51 17.92 5.71
CA ARG A 144 -3.29 17.30 6.23
C ARG A 144 -3.61 16.12 7.14
#